data_AF-A0A382WUD5-F1
#
_entry.id   AF-A0A382WUD5-F1
#
_cell.length_a   1.000
_cell.length_b   1.000
_cell.length_c   1.000
_cell.angle_alpha   90.00
_cell.angle_beta   90.00
_cell.angle_gamma   90.00
#
_symmetry.space_group_name_H-M   'P 1'
#
loop_
_entity.id
_entity.type
_entity.pdbx_description
1 polymer ?
#
loop_
_entity_poly.entity_id
_entity_poly.type
_entity_poly.pdbx_seq_one_letter_code
_entity_poly.pdbx_strand_id
1 'polypeptide(L)'
;MTKNKDQDTPVKQRGNEENISANNENYSKGEHPNSKANLKPFPKGVSGNPLGRPHKFVKLAEALDKWANKIFHYDFWDSPPKEVVTMKEQVLWRIWDKARHGDNKCIELLARLGCLEEKG
;
A
#
# COMPACT_ATOMS: atom_id res chain seq x y z
N MET A 1 54.77 32.20 -0.47
CA MET A 1 54.59 32.03 0.98
C MET A 1 54.99 33.34 1.64
N THR A 2 54.23 34.06 2.47
CA THR A 2 53.05 33.72 3.31
C THR A 2 52.28 35.03 3.57
N LYS A 3 50.96 34.95 3.65
CA LYS A 3 50.01 36.03 3.98
C LYS A 3 50.13 36.42 5.46
N ASN A 4 49.72 37.64 5.82
CA ASN A 4 48.83 37.84 6.97
C ASN A 4 47.95 39.10 6.78
N LYS A 5 46.66 38.88 7.01
CA LYS A 5 45.53 39.82 6.98
C LYS A 5 45.10 40.03 8.43
N ASP A 6 44.98 41.26 8.88
CA ASP A 6 44.20 41.63 10.06
C ASP A 6 43.28 42.80 9.65
N GLN A 7 42.00 42.55 9.31
CA GLN A 7 40.84 42.41 10.20
C GLN A 7 40.19 43.77 10.55
N ASP A 8 39.62 44.44 9.54
CA ASP A 8 38.56 45.43 9.77
C ASP A 8 37.26 44.66 10.01
N THR A 9 36.79 44.66 11.26
CA THR A 9 35.50 44.06 11.64
C THR A 9 34.47 45.18 11.75
N PRO A 10 33.45 45.26 10.89
CA PRO A 10 32.34 46.18 11.10
C PRO A 10 31.45 45.63 12.20
N VAL A 11 31.11 46.49 13.15
CA VAL A 11 30.22 46.22 14.29
C VAL A 11 28.88 45.69 13.79
N LYS A 12 28.59 44.43 14.08
CA LYS A 12 27.28 43.81 13.83
C LYS A 12 26.25 44.54 14.69
N GLN A 13 25.36 45.29 14.05
CA GLN A 13 24.18 45.86 14.69
C GLN A 13 23.45 44.73 15.43
N ARG A 14 23.27 44.91 16.74
CA ARG A 14 22.37 44.08 17.55
C ARG A 14 20.97 44.33 17.01
N GLY A 15 20.53 43.48 16.09
CA GLY A 15 19.16 43.46 15.61
C GLY A 15 18.26 43.22 16.81
N ASN A 16 17.42 44.20 17.10
CA ASN A 16 16.34 44.08 18.05
C ASN A 16 15.63 42.74 17.82
N GLU A 17 15.53 41.92 18.86
CA GLU A 17 14.54 40.85 18.96
C GLU A 17 13.16 41.49 19.14
N GLU A 18 12.74 42.27 18.14
CA GLU A 18 11.34 42.63 18.00
C GLU A 18 10.63 41.35 17.58
N ASN A 19 9.94 40.75 18.55
CA ASN A 19 9.04 39.64 18.34
C ASN A 19 7.93 40.14 17.38
N ILE A 20 8.12 39.94 16.07
CA ILE A 20 7.13 40.24 15.04
C ILE A 20 6.01 39.21 15.19
N SER A 21 5.21 39.37 16.23
CA SER A 21 3.90 38.75 16.37
C SER A 21 2.89 39.88 16.38
N ALA A 22 2.74 40.54 15.23
CA ALA A 22 1.63 41.45 14.96
C ALA A 22 0.30 40.70 14.72
N ASN A 23 0.17 39.47 15.22
CA ASN A 23 -1.08 38.73 15.21
C ASN A 23 -1.75 38.95 16.57
N ASN A 24 -2.56 40.02 16.67
CA ASN A 24 -3.59 40.18 17.72
C ASN A 24 -4.74 39.18 17.51
N GLU A 25 -4.43 37.94 17.13
CA GLU A 25 -5.41 36.88 17.02
C GLU A 25 -5.54 36.25 18.41
N ASN A 26 -6.69 36.47 19.06
CA ASN A 26 -7.03 35.83 20.34
C ASN A 26 -7.27 34.31 20.22
N TYR A 27 -6.96 33.71 19.07
CA TYR A 27 -7.23 32.31 18.78
C TYR A 27 -5.92 31.55 18.68
N SER A 28 -5.85 30.41 19.36
CA SER A 28 -4.72 29.51 19.18
C SER A 28 -4.82 28.79 17.82
N LYS A 29 -3.70 28.18 17.40
CA LYS A 29 -3.59 27.53 16.08
C LYS A 29 -4.71 26.50 15.88
N GLY A 30 -5.54 26.71 14.86
CA GLY A 30 -6.66 25.83 14.51
C GLY A 30 -7.98 26.14 15.22
N GLU A 31 -8.03 27.21 16.03
CA GLU A 31 -9.24 27.57 16.79
C GLU A 31 -10.09 28.67 16.17
N HIS A 32 -9.62 29.27 15.07
CA HIS A 32 -10.30 30.37 14.42
C HIS A 32 -11.74 29.96 14.02
N PRO A 33 -12.77 30.76 14.35
CA PRO A 33 -14.17 30.39 14.14
C PRO A 33 -14.51 30.08 12.68
N ASN A 34 -13.94 30.82 11.71
CA ASN A 34 -14.11 30.53 10.28
C ASN A 34 -13.48 29.19 9.86
N SER A 35 -12.40 28.76 10.53
CA SER A 35 -11.78 27.45 10.28
C SER A 35 -12.64 26.33 10.85
N LYS A 36 -13.17 26.50 12.07
CA LYS A 36 -14.09 25.53 12.70
C LYS A 36 -15.40 25.38 11.95
N ALA A 37 -15.98 26.49 11.45
CA ALA A 37 -17.23 26.47 10.70
C ALA A 37 -17.13 25.70 9.37
N ASN A 38 -15.95 25.65 8.76
CA ASN A 38 -15.72 24.94 7.49
C ASN A 38 -15.27 23.48 7.66
N LEU A 39 -15.00 23.02 8.88
CA LEU A 39 -14.59 21.64 9.15
C LEU A 39 -15.82 20.75 9.33
N LYS A 40 -16.07 19.85 8.36
CA LYS A 40 -17.04 18.76 8.54
C LYS A 40 -16.35 17.60 9.26
N PRO A 41 -16.70 17.28 10.53
CA PRO A 41 -16.12 16.14 11.21
C PRO A 41 -16.54 14.85 10.51
N PHE A 42 -15.57 13.97 10.23
CA PHE A 42 -15.87 12.62 9.76
C PHE A 42 -16.48 11.81 10.92
N PRO A 43 -17.45 10.92 10.65
CA PRO A 43 -17.99 10.04 11.68
C PRO A 43 -16.86 9.23 12.33
N LYS A 44 -16.89 9.10 13.66
CA LYS A 44 -15.90 8.29 14.40
C LYS A 44 -15.91 6.87 13.84
N GLY A 45 -14.73 6.38 13.41
CA GLY A 45 -14.55 5.05 12.81
C GLY A 45 -14.62 5.02 11.27
N VAL A 46 -14.96 6.13 10.62
CA VAL A 46 -14.94 6.26 9.15
C VAL A 46 -13.73 7.11 8.77
N SER A 47 -12.69 6.47 8.24
CA SER A 47 -11.61 7.22 7.60
C SER A 47 -12.21 8.02 6.44
N GLY A 48 -11.76 9.26 6.21
CA GLY A 48 -12.26 10.12 5.13
C GLY A 48 -12.10 9.55 3.71
N ASN A 49 -11.52 8.35 3.57
CA ASN A 49 -11.57 7.54 2.36
C ASN A 49 -12.52 6.33 2.57
N PRO A 50 -13.79 6.43 2.16
CA PRO A 50 -14.77 5.34 2.31
C PRO A 50 -14.40 4.06 1.55
N LEU A 51 -13.51 4.13 0.55
CA LEU A 51 -13.01 2.99 -0.22
C LEU A 51 -11.67 2.43 0.30
N GLY A 52 -11.08 3.06 1.32
CA GLY A 52 -9.78 2.68 1.85
C GLY A 52 -8.64 2.79 0.82
N ARG A 53 -7.47 2.25 1.17
CA ARG A 53 -6.35 2.17 0.23
C ARG A 53 -6.75 1.24 -0.92
N PRO A 54 -6.65 1.66 -2.20
CA PRO A 54 -6.90 0.73 -3.30
C PRO A 54 -5.97 -0.48 -3.15
N HIS A 55 -6.55 -1.67 -3.23
CA HIS A 55 -5.78 -2.91 -3.14
C HIS A 55 -4.70 -2.92 -4.24
N LYS A 56 -3.51 -3.44 -3.90
CA LYS A 56 -2.45 -3.59 -4.90
C LYS A 56 -2.97 -4.49 -6.03
N PHE A 57 -2.66 -4.13 -7.28
CA PHE A 57 -2.92 -4.92 -8.49
C PHE A 57 -4.39 -5.09 -8.93
N VAL A 58 -5.34 -4.24 -8.50
CA VAL A 58 -6.76 -4.32 -8.91
C VAL A 58 -6.94 -4.43 -10.44
N LYS A 59 -6.29 -3.56 -11.23
CA LYS A 59 -6.39 -3.60 -12.70
C LYS A 59 -5.86 -4.92 -13.30
N LEU A 60 -4.84 -5.51 -12.69
CA LEU A 60 -4.30 -6.79 -13.12
C LEU A 60 -5.26 -7.92 -12.76
N ALA A 61 -5.85 -7.89 -11.57
CA ALA A 61 -6.88 -8.84 -11.16
C ALA A 61 -8.06 -8.83 -12.15
N GLU A 62 -8.57 -7.64 -12.49
CA GLU A 62 -9.66 -7.48 -13.48
C GLU A 62 -9.27 -8.00 -14.87
N ALA A 63 -8.02 -7.79 -15.30
CA ALA A 63 -7.55 -8.27 -16.60
C ALA A 63 -7.43 -9.81 -16.63
N LEU A 64 -6.98 -10.42 -15.53
CA LEU A 64 -6.82 -11.87 -15.40
C LEU A 64 -8.17 -12.58 -15.22
N ASP A 65 -9.12 -11.98 -14.50
CA ASP A 65 -10.43 -12.57 -14.24
C ASP A 65 -11.22 -12.86 -15.53
N LYS A 66 -10.99 -12.07 -16.58
CA LYS A 66 -11.51 -12.32 -17.95
C LYS A 66 -11.15 -13.69 -18.52
N TRP A 67 -10.09 -14.32 -18.02
CA TRP A 67 -9.60 -15.62 -18.47
C TRP A 67 -9.98 -16.76 -17.52
N ALA A 68 -10.35 -16.45 -16.27
CA ALA A 68 -10.53 -17.42 -15.20
C ALA A 68 -11.50 -18.55 -15.59
N ASN A 69 -12.63 -18.21 -16.20
CA ASN A 69 -13.69 -19.16 -16.55
C ASN A 69 -13.62 -19.69 -17.99
N LYS A 70 -12.57 -19.32 -18.75
CA LYS A 70 -12.41 -19.83 -20.11
C LYS A 70 -11.93 -21.28 -20.07
N ILE A 71 -12.50 -22.09 -20.95
CA ILE A 71 -12.18 -23.51 -21.10
C ILE A 71 -10.95 -23.68 -21.99
N PHE A 72 -9.97 -24.45 -21.53
CA PHE A 72 -8.77 -24.81 -22.29
C PHE A 72 -8.55 -26.32 -22.18
N HIS A 73 -8.45 -27.01 -23.32
CA HIS A 73 -8.09 -28.43 -23.35
C HIS A 73 -6.61 -28.53 -23.72
N TYR A 74 -5.84 -29.25 -22.91
CA TYR A 74 -4.40 -29.47 -23.12
C TYR A 74 -4.16 -30.75 -23.93
N ASP A 75 -3.17 -30.70 -24.82
CA ASP A 75 -2.60 -31.86 -25.51
C ASP A 75 -1.30 -32.31 -24.82
N PHE A 76 -1.39 -33.39 -24.04
CA PHE A 76 -0.31 -34.23 -23.48
C PHE A 76 0.63 -33.71 -22.36
N TRP A 77 1.05 -34.69 -21.54
CA TRP A 77 1.99 -34.78 -20.39
C TRP A 77 2.03 -33.58 -19.41
N ASP A 78 1.69 -33.87 -18.13
CA ASP A 78 1.40 -32.91 -17.04
C ASP A 78 0.07 -32.14 -17.16
N SER A 79 -0.85 -32.66 -17.97
CA SER A 79 -2.18 -32.07 -18.14
C SER A 79 -3.06 -32.29 -16.91
N PRO A 80 -3.80 -31.26 -16.46
CA PRO A 80 -4.80 -31.41 -15.40
C PRO A 80 -5.87 -32.47 -15.76
N PRO A 81 -6.59 -33.05 -14.78
CA PRO A 81 -7.68 -33.99 -15.03
C PRO A 81 -8.68 -33.42 -16.04
N LYS A 82 -9.36 -34.30 -16.80
CA LYS A 82 -10.33 -33.88 -17.83
C LYS A 82 -11.47 -33.00 -17.28
N GLU A 83 -11.75 -33.08 -16.00
CA GLU A 83 -12.75 -32.32 -15.26
C GLU A 83 -12.31 -30.88 -14.97
N VAL A 84 -11.00 -30.63 -14.95
CA VAL A 84 -10.37 -29.33 -14.66
C VAL A 84 -10.21 -28.56 -15.97
N VAL A 85 -11.32 -28.00 -16.44
CA VAL A 85 -11.42 -27.42 -17.79
C VAL A 85 -11.17 -25.92 -17.82
N THR A 86 -11.48 -25.18 -16.75
CA THR A 86 -11.29 -23.73 -16.73
C THR A 86 -9.86 -23.35 -16.32
N MET A 87 -9.34 -22.26 -16.88
CA MET A 87 -7.99 -21.77 -16.54
C MET A 87 -7.79 -21.58 -15.03
N LYS A 88 -8.81 -21.11 -14.31
CA LYS A 88 -8.77 -20.96 -12.85
C LYS A 88 -8.56 -22.30 -12.15
N GLU A 89 -9.35 -23.31 -12.49
CA GLU A 89 -9.23 -24.64 -11.91
C GLU A 89 -7.87 -25.25 -12.26
N GLN A 90 -7.36 -25.04 -13.48
CA GLN A 90 -6.05 -25.54 -13.91
C GLN A 90 -4.91 -24.91 -13.12
N VAL A 91 -4.97 -23.60 -12.84
CA VAL A 91 -3.99 -22.94 -11.96
C VAL A 91 -4.04 -23.52 -10.54
N LEU A 92 -5.24 -23.71 -9.98
CA LEU A 92 -5.40 -24.31 -8.66
C LEU A 92 -4.85 -25.73 -8.61
N TRP A 93 -5.15 -26.54 -9.63
CA TRP A 93 -4.61 -27.89 -9.76
C TRP A 93 -3.08 -27.87 -9.88
N ARG A 94 -2.51 -26.98 -10.70
CA ARG A 94 -1.06 -26.89 -10.88
C ARG A 94 -0.33 -26.46 -9.61
N ILE A 95 -0.96 -25.69 -8.72
CA ILE A 95 -0.40 -25.38 -7.39
C ILE A 95 -0.24 -26.67 -6.58
N TRP A 96 -1.28 -27.50 -6.52
CA TRP A 96 -1.22 -28.82 -5.87
C TRP A 96 -0.17 -29.73 -6.52
N ASP A 97 -0.16 -29.80 -7.84
CA ASP A 97 0.75 -30.64 -8.58
C ASP A 97 2.22 -30.19 -8.40
N LYS A 98 2.51 -28.89 -8.36
CA LYS A 98 3.85 -28.40 -8.02
C LYS A 98 4.23 -28.69 -6.57
N ALA A 99 3.30 -28.49 -5.63
CA ALA A 99 3.55 -28.76 -4.22
C ALA A 99 3.90 -30.24 -3.98
N ARG A 100 3.18 -31.20 -4.59
CA ARG A 100 3.51 -32.63 -4.47
C ARG A 100 4.87 -33.00 -5.06
N HIS A 101 5.39 -32.22 -6.01
CA HIS A 101 6.74 -32.39 -6.56
C HIS A 101 7.83 -31.66 -5.75
N GLY A 102 7.50 -31.01 -4.63
CA GLY A 102 8.46 -30.36 -3.75
C GLY A 102 8.68 -28.86 -4.00
N ASP A 103 7.78 -28.17 -4.72
CA ASP A 103 7.85 -26.72 -4.84
C ASP A 103 7.51 -26.04 -3.49
N ASN A 104 8.56 -25.56 -2.80
CA ASN A 104 8.44 -24.96 -1.47
C ASN A 104 7.49 -23.77 -1.41
N LYS A 105 7.39 -22.96 -2.48
CA LYS A 105 6.49 -21.79 -2.48
C LYS A 105 5.03 -22.23 -2.56
N CYS A 106 4.73 -23.26 -3.33
CA CYS A 106 3.39 -23.83 -3.41
C CYS A 106 3.01 -24.52 -2.08
N ILE A 107 3.95 -25.26 -1.47
CA ILE A 107 3.76 -25.87 -0.14
C ILE A 107 3.47 -24.79 0.92
N GLU A 108 4.29 -23.74 0.98
CA GLU A 108 4.12 -22.63 1.92
C GLU A 108 2.79 -21.89 1.71
N LEU A 109 2.38 -21.67 0.45
CA LEU A 109 1.08 -21.09 0.11
C LEU A 109 -0.07 -21.95 0.64
N LEU A 110 -0.04 -23.26 0.38
CA LEU A 110 -1.09 -24.18 0.84
C LEU A 110 -1.16 -24.25 2.37
N ALA A 111 -0.01 -24.30 3.05
CA ALA A 111 0.07 -24.28 4.51
C ALA A 111 -0.53 -22.99 5.09
N ARG A 112 -0.18 -21.83 4.54
CA ARG A 112 -0.74 -20.53 4.96
C ARG A 112 -2.26 -20.42 4.81
N LEU A 113 -2.81 -21.11 3.81
CA LEU A 113 -4.26 -21.15 3.57
C LEU A 113 -4.97 -22.22 4.42
N GLY A 114 -4.23 -23.02 5.20
CA GLY A 114 -4.79 -24.13 5.98
C GLY A 114 -5.26 -25.30 5.13
N CYS A 115 -4.75 -25.43 3.89
CA CYS A 115 -5.19 -26.47 2.96
C CYS A 115 -4.56 -27.85 3.22
N LEU A 116 -3.55 -27.95 4.08
CA LEU A 116 -2.80 -29.19 4.37
C LEU A 116 -3.23 -29.87 5.67
N GLU A 117 -4.07 -29.21 6.47
CA GLU A 117 -4.57 -29.75 7.74
C GLU A 117 -5.82 -30.61 7.52
N GLU A 118 -6.00 -31.66 8.32
CA GLU A 118 -7.26 -32.40 8.33
C GLU A 118 -8.38 -31.51 8.88
N LYS A 119 -9.54 -31.51 8.20
CA LYS A 119 -10.74 -30.88 8.73
C LYS A 119 -11.32 -31.80 9.79
N GLY A 120 -11.13 -31.43 11.06
CA GLY A 120 -11.79 -32.06 12.21
C GLY A 120 -13.31 -31.85 12.22
#